data_AF-A0A285EH92-F1
#
_entry.id   AF-A0A285EH92-F1
#
_cell.length_a   1.000
_cell.length_b   1.000
_cell.length_c   1.000
_cell.angle_alpha   90.00
_cell.angle_beta   90.00
_cell.angle_gamma   90.00
#
_symmetry.space_group_name_H-M   'P 1'
#
loop_
_entity.id
_entity.type
_entity.pdbx_description
1 polymer ?
#
loop_
_entity_poly.entity_id
_entity_poly.type
_entity_poly.pdbx_seq_one_letter_code
_entity_poly.pdbx_strand_id
1 'polypeptide(L)' 'MQRLPMITEDIATWIAVTPALTARDRELFGHLTDGRSQRQISVAMGISINTVRGRIRRLLRKLDVATDDDDLVA' A
#
# COMPACT_ATOMS: atom_id res chain seq x y z
N MET A 1 11.52 -7.13 14.59
CA MET A 1 10.59 -8.18 14.13
C MET A 1 9.27 -7.50 13.82
N GLN A 2 9.09 -6.95 12.61
CA GLN A 2 7.77 -6.46 12.21
C GLN A 2 6.91 -7.68 11.87
N ARG A 3 5.87 -7.90 12.66
CA ARG A 3 4.83 -8.88 12.37
C ARG A 3 4.14 -8.38 11.10
N LEU A 4 4.39 -9.03 9.97
CA LEU A 4 3.55 -8.84 8.78
C LEU A 4 2.16 -9.37 9.15
N PRO A 5 1.12 -8.53 9.15
CA PRO A 5 -0.24 -9.01 9.40
C PRO A 5 -0.57 -10.02 8.29
N MET A 6 -0.93 -11.24 8.69
CA MET A 6 -1.52 -12.20 7.77
C MET A 6 -2.75 -11.54 7.17
N ILE A 7 -2.82 -11.54 5.84
CA ILE A 7 -3.78 -10.83 4.97
C ILE A 7 -5.27 -11.14 5.27
N THR A 8 -5.60 -11.94 6.28
CA THR A 8 -6.94 -12.52 6.47
C THR A 8 -7.70 -12.09 7.74
N GLU A 9 -7.09 -11.38 8.69
CA GLU A 9 -7.76 -11.21 10.01
C GLU A 9 -8.69 -9.99 10.12
N ASP A 10 -8.60 -8.99 9.24
CA ASP A 10 -9.61 -7.91 9.23
C ASP A 10 -9.88 -7.28 7.86
N ILE A 11 -10.91 -7.80 7.17
CA ILE A 11 -11.42 -7.24 5.92
C ILE A 11 -11.96 -5.82 6.14
N ALA A 12 -12.47 -5.49 7.34
CA ALA A 12 -13.01 -4.16 7.64
C ALA A 12 -11.92 -3.09 7.58
N THR A 13 -10.70 -3.38 8.08
CA THR A 13 -9.54 -2.48 7.95
C THR A 13 -9.20 -2.20 6.49
N TRP A 14 -9.10 -3.24 5.64
CA TRP A 14 -8.79 -3.05 4.22
C TRP A 14 -9.89 -2.27 3.48
N ILE A 15 -11.17 -2.47 3.83
CA ILE A 15 -12.28 -1.70 3.29
C ILE A 15 -12.17 -0.23 3.69
N ALA A 16 -11.83 0.08 4.94
CA ALA A 16 -11.66 1.45 5.43
C ALA A 16 -10.50 2.19 4.75
N VAL A 17 -9.42 1.49 4.39
CA VAL A 17 -8.25 2.05 3.69
C VAL A 17 -8.51 2.36 2.22
N THR A 18 -9.30 1.51 1.56
CA THR A 18 -9.50 1.55 0.11
C THR A 18 -9.95 2.93 -0.42
N PRO A 19 -10.86 3.67 0.26
CA PRO A 19 -11.21 5.06 -0.07
C PRO A 19 -10.03 6.05 -0.02
N ALA A 20 -9.07 5.89 0.90
CA ALA A 20 -7.92 6.79 1.08
C ALA A 20 -6.80 6.57 0.04
N LEU A 21 -6.85 5.44 -0.69
CA LEU A 21 -5.94 5.16 -1.79
C LEU A 21 -6.41 5.87 -3.06
N THR A 22 -5.53 6.72 -3.60
CA THR A 22 -5.74 7.34 -4.91
C THR A 22 -5.67 6.29 -6.02
N ALA A 23 -6.17 6.60 -7.22
CA ALA A 23 -6.05 5.71 -8.37
C ALA A 23 -4.59 5.27 -8.63
N ARG A 24 -3.64 6.19 -8.42
CA ARG A 24 -2.20 5.90 -8.57
C ARG A 24 -1.63 5.03 -7.45
N ASP A 25 -2.20 5.11 -6.25
CA ASP A 25 -1.81 4.23 -5.15
C ASP A 25 -2.31 2.80 -5.41
N ARG A 26 -3.52 2.65 -5.95
CA ARG A 26 -4.09 1.35 -6.34
C ARG A 26 -3.33 0.71 -7.51
N GLU A 27 -2.98 1.50 -8.52
CA GLU A 27 -2.12 1.07 -9.64
C GLU A 27 -0.78 0.52 -9.13
N LEU A 28 -0.11 1.28 -8.24
CA LEU A 28 1.14 0.84 -7.62
C LEU A 28 0.96 -0.43 -6.78
N PHE A 29 -0.11 -0.49 -5.97
CA PHE A 29 -0.41 -1.64 -5.14
C PHE A 29 -0.61 -2.92 -5.98
N GLY A 30 -1.36 -2.82 -7.08
CA GLY A 30 -1.54 -3.93 -8.02
C GLY A 30 -0.21 -4.46 -8.59
N HIS A 31 0.70 -3.56 -8.94
CA HIS A 31 2.03 -3.99 -9.39
C HIS A 31 2.89 -4.65 -8.30
N LEU A 32 2.73 -4.23 -7.04
CA LEU A 32 3.43 -4.87 -5.92
C LEU A 32 2.86 -6.27 -5.65
N THR A 33 1.53 -6.44 -5.73
CA THR A 33 0.90 -7.77 -5.59
C THR A 33 1.25 -8.70 -6.74
N ASP A 34 1.49 -8.16 -7.93
CA ASP A 34 2.03 -8.91 -9.09
C ASP A 34 3.51 -9.32 -8.91
N GLY A 35 4.17 -8.91 -7.82
CA GLY A 35 5.59 -9.23 -7.57
C GLY A 35 6.57 -8.46 -8.48
N ARG A 36 6.13 -7.37 -9.12
CA ARG A 36 7.01 -6.60 -10.02
C ARG A 36 8.12 -5.90 -9.25
N SER A 37 9.32 -5.89 -9.83
CA SER A 37 10.44 -5.10 -9.31
C SER A 37 10.21 -3.60 -9.49
N GLN A 38 10.86 -2.76 -8.67
CA GLN A 38 10.74 -1.30 -8.77
C GLN A 38 11.08 -0.74 -10.17
N ARG A 39 11.97 -1.42 -10.90
CA ARG A 39 12.31 -1.08 -12.30
C ARG A 39 11.18 -1.43 -13.27
N GLN A 40 10.54 -2.58 -13.10
CA GLN A 40 9.38 -2.95 -13.91
C GLN A 40 8.20 -2.01 -13.63
N ILE A 41 8.00 -1.63 -12.37
CA ILE A 41 6.99 -0.65 -11.96
C ILE A 41 7.28 0.72 -12.56
N SER A 42 8.53 1.17 -12.56
CA SER A 42 8.90 2.48 -13.11
C SER A 42 8.57 2.57 -14.60
N VAL A 43 8.83 1.50 -15.35
CA VAL A 43 8.47 1.39 -16.76
C VAL A 43 6.95 1.35 -16.94
N ALA A 44 6.24 0.50 -16.18
CA ALA A 44 4.79 0.34 -16.30
C ALA A 44 4.02 1.64 -16.01
N MET A 45 4.45 2.40 -15.00
CA MET A 45 3.80 3.64 -14.57
C MET A 45 4.32 4.90 -15.29
N GLY A 46 5.36 4.79 -16.12
CA GLY A 46 5.97 5.93 -16.83
C GLY A 46 6.64 6.95 -15.90
N ILE A 47 7.26 6.51 -14.81
CA ILE A 47 7.90 7.38 -13.80
C ILE A 47 9.32 6.91 -13.47
N SER A 48 10.12 7.74 -12.81
CA SER A 48 11.46 7.33 -12.37
C SER A 48 11.41 6.28 -11.25
N ILE A 49 12.45 5.43 -11.16
CA ILE A 49 12.64 4.48 -10.04
C ILE A 49 12.64 5.20 -8.69
N ASN A 50 13.21 6.41 -8.61
CA ASN A 50 13.19 7.24 -7.40
C ASN A 50 11.76 7.64 -7.01
N THR A 51 10.94 7.99 -8.01
CA THR A 51 9.51 8.28 -7.82
C THR A 51 8.77 7.03 -7.32
N VAL A 52 9.07 5.85 -7.87
CA VAL A 52 8.50 4.58 -7.39
C VAL A 52 8.83 4.37 -5.91
N ARG A 53 10.10 4.48 -5.50
CA ARG A 53 10.51 4.35 -4.08
C ARG A 53 9.76 5.31 -3.17
N GLY A 54 9.63 6.57 -3.58
CA GLY A 54 8.89 7.58 -2.83
C GLY A 54 7.40 7.25 -2.72
N ARG A 55 6.79 6.75 -3.80
CA ARG A 55 5.38 6.32 -3.81
C ARG A 55 5.16 5.08 -2.95
N ILE A 56 6.04 4.07 -3.00
CA ILE A 56 5.96 2.88 -2.13
C ILE A 56 5.97 3.29 -0.66
N ARG A 57 6.88 4.18 -0.24
CA ARG A 57 6.93 4.66 1.15
C ARG A 57 5.65 5.39 1.57
N ARG A 58 5.07 6.21 0.67
CA ARG A 58 3.80 6.90 0.94
C ARG A 58 2.63 5.92 1.02
N LEU A 59 2.60 4.94 0.13
CA LEU A 59 1.59 3.87 0.13
C LEU A 59 1.67 3.08 1.44
N LEU A 60 2.85 2.60 1.83
CA LEU A 60 3.03 1.86 3.08
C LEU A 60 2.58 2.68 4.30
N ARG A 61 2.92 3.97 4.38
CA ARG A 61 2.40 4.82 5.47
C ARG A 61 0.88 4.97 5.47
N LYS A 62 0.24 5.02 4.30
CA LYS A 62 -1.23 5.05 4.23
C LYS A 62 -1.86 3.75 4.70
N LEU A 63 -1.20 2.61 4.45
CA LEU A 63 -1.66 1.30 4.91
C LEU A 63 -1.43 1.14 6.43
N ASP A 64 -0.29 1.61 6.94
CA ASP A 64 0.12 1.53 8.35
C ASP A 64 -0.80 2.35 9.28
N VAL A 65 -1.15 3.58 8.87
CA VAL A 65 -2.08 4.45 9.63
C VAL A 65 -3.43 3.79 9.86
N ALA A 66 -3.87 2.94 8.94
CA ALA A 66 -5.15 2.28 9.11
C ALA A 66 -5.08 0.96 9.87
N THR A 67 -3.89 0.37 10.00
CA THR A 67 -3.69 -0.74 10.93
C THR A 67 -3.46 -0.27 12.36
N ASP A 68 -3.11 1.01 12.54
CA ASP A 68 -3.01 1.67 13.86
C ASP A 68 -4.34 2.26 14.34
N ASP A 69 -5.37 2.33 13.48
CA ASP A 69 -6.72 2.82 13.81
C ASP A 69 -7.55 1.73 14.53
N ASP A 70 -6.93 1.07 15.51
CA ASP A 70 -7.55 0.12 16.46
C ASP A 70 -8.09 0.84 17.72
N ASP A 71 -8.07 2.18 17.72
CA ASP A 71 -8.60 3.05 18.80
C ASP A 71 -10.12 3.26 18.72
N LEU A 72 -10.87 2.41 18.01
CA LEU A 72 -12.34 2.41 17.97
C LEU A 72 -12.98 1.40 18.95
N VAL A 73 -12.44 1.29 20.16
CA VAL A 73 -13.12 0.65 21.31
C VAL A 73 -12.95 1.50 22.57
N ALA A 74 -13.73 2.59 22.66
CA ALA A 74 -13.98 3.34 23.90
C ALA A 74 -15.45 3.77 23.99
#